data_AF-A0A5J4KIS4-F1
#
_entry.id   AF-A0A5J4KIS4-F1
#
_cell.length_a   1.000
_cell.length_b   1.000
_cell.length_c   1.000
_cell.angle_alpha   90.00
_cell.angle_beta   90.00
_cell.angle_gamma   90.00
#
_symmetry.space_group_name_H-M   'P 1'
#
loop_
_entity.id
_entity.type
_entity.pdbx_description
1 polymer ?
#
loop_
_entity_poly.entity_id
_entity_poly.type
_entity_poly.pdbx_seq_one_letter_code
_entity_poly.pdbx_strand_id
1 'polypeptide(L)'
;MSQQNNSNSASPIFSFWGIGDLHYRAITAWHECHTLRLSSLFDDLQALWQEEGQPAFCVSPGDLIETCAPENYELARTALLAQLDDIPLYPGVGNHEYHAADGEDPTHTAETFTATWGKPLRYSWEIEGAICIMLDYPNPRTLEDSQRVYISQETLTFLDDTLGQYQDRPAIVFLHCPLYNTVRDRGEGVKRDYNSLEHFFAPENSAEVRAILARRKNACLFISGHTHSGWEAPNLVVTEQLGDHPTTFINLMSPWYTGYHKGPVLSDDHQTVNYRPDDPDVIPSFSFQIYADRASIRVRDHNSRSWLKEWNVPFHLA
;
A
#
# COMPACT_ATOMS: atom_id res chain seq x y z
N MET A 1 -41.46 19.79 17.00
CA MET A 1 -40.66 18.60 17.35
C MET A 1 -39.44 18.60 16.46
N SER A 2 -38.37 19.24 16.92
CA SER A 2 -37.06 19.32 16.27
C SER A 2 -36.25 18.10 16.67
N GLN A 3 -35.98 17.19 15.73
CA GLN A 3 -34.93 16.20 15.91
C GLN A 3 -33.60 16.88 15.58
N GLN A 4 -32.84 17.22 16.63
CA GLN A 4 -31.43 17.55 16.53
C GLN A 4 -30.66 16.29 16.14
N ASN A 5 -30.11 16.28 14.93
CA ASN A 5 -29.01 15.40 14.57
C ASN A 5 -27.77 15.87 15.36
N ASN A 6 -27.52 15.26 16.51
CA ASN A 6 -26.23 15.38 17.20
C ASN A 6 -25.20 14.54 16.44
N SER A 7 -24.66 15.06 15.34
CA SER A 7 -23.36 14.63 14.84
C SER A 7 -22.30 15.23 15.77
N ASN A 8 -21.96 14.53 16.85
CA ASN A 8 -20.72 14.77 17.57
C ASN A 8 -19.58 14.32 16.63
N SER A 9 -19.22 15.15 15.64
CA SER A 9 -18.07 14.90 14.78
C SER A 9 -16.82 15.24 15.59
N ALA A 10 -16.35 14.30 16.40
CA ALA A 10 -14.99 14.35 16.90
C ALA A 10 -14.05 14.54 15.70
N SER A 11 -13.13 15.51 15.77
CA SER A 11 -12.11 15.69 14.74
C SER A 11 -11.23 14.44 14.64
N PRO A 12 -10.67 14.12 13.46
CA PRO A 12 -9.68 13.05 13.36
C PRO A 12 -8.48 13.38 14.25
N ILE A 13 -7.90 12.36 14.86
CA ILE A 13 -6.66 12.43 15.63
C ILE A 13 -5.52 12.81 14.67
N PHE A 14 -5.45 12.14 13.53
CA PHE A 14 -4.56 12.48 12.42
C PHE A 14 -5.14 11.94 11.11
N SER A 15 -4.54 12.35 9.99
CA SER A 15 -4.80 11.77 8.68
C SER A 15 -3.51 11.40 7.97
N PHE A 16 -3.56 10.43 7.06
CA PHE A 16 -2.44 10.06 6.20
C PHE A 16 -2.92 9.63 4.81
N TRP A 17 -2.01 9.60 3.85
CA TRP A 17 -2.25 9.08 2.50
C TRP A 17 -1.53 7.77 2.26
N GLY A 18 -2.23 6.80 1.67
CA GLY A 18 -1.66 5.55 1.16
C GLY A 18 -1.65 5.55 -0.36
N ILE A 19 -0.49 5.27 -0.94
CA ILE A 19 -0.28 5.15 -2.39
C ILE A 19 0.41 3.80 -2.62
N GLY A 20 -0.20 2.90 -3.40
CA GLY A 20 0.40 1.59 -3.71
C GLY A 20 1.29 1.66 -4.96
N ASP A 21 2.24 0.75 -5.09
CA ASP A 21 2.77 0.26 -6.38
C ASP A 21 3.07 1.37 -7.40
N LEU A 22 4.11 2.16 -7.13
CA LEU A 22 4.49 3.33 -7.94
C LEU A 22 5.40 2.98 -9.12
N HIS A 23 6.24 1.95 -9.04
CA HIS A 23 7.09 1.43 -10.14
C HIS A 23 7.92 2.48 -10.90
N TYR A 24 8.66 3.32 -10.18
CA TYR A 24 9.66 4.19 -10.81
C TYR A 24 10.74 3.35 -11.53
N ARG A 25 11.08 3.76 -12.75
CA ARG A 25 12.17 3.14 -13.54
C ARG A 25 12.92 4.18 -14.36
N ALA A 26 14.24 4.16 -14.27
CA ALA A 26 15.17 5.06 -14.93
C ALA A 26 15.47 4.66 -16.39
N ILE A 27 14.44 4.24 -17.13
CA ILE A 27 14.47 4.13 -18.59
C ILE A 27 13.73 5.34 -19.14
N THR A 28 14.34 6.13 -20.03
CA THR A 28 13.77 7.41 -20.50
C THR A 28 12.32 7.30 -20.94
N ALA A 29 12.00 6.36 -21.84
CA ALA A 29 10.63 6.18 -22.33
C ALA A 29 9.63 5.77 -21.23
N TRP A 30 10.07 4.98 -20.24
CA TRP A 30 9.26 4.64 -19.07
C TRP A 30 9.04 5.86 -18.21
N HIS A 31 10.11 6.56 -17.84
CA HIS A 31 10.06 7.71 -16.97
C HIS A 31 9.19 8.84 -17.55
N GLU A 32 9.26 9.10 -18.86
CA GLU A 32 8.42 10.09 -19.53
C GLU A 32 6.93 9.72 -19.45
N CYS A 33 6.57 8.48 -19.81
CA CYS A 33 5.19 8.00 -19.74
C CYS A 33 4.67 7.99 -18.29
N HIS A 34 5.52 7.58 -17.35
CA HIS A 34 5.25 7.49 -15.92
C HIS A 34 4.99 8.85 -15.30
N THR A 35 5.87 9.82 -15.56
CA THR A 35 5.74 11.19 -15.07
C THR A 35 4.46 11.85 -15.60
N LEU A 36 4.16 11.67 -16.89
CA LEU A 36 2.92 12.20 -17.48
C LEU A 36 1.69 11.66 -16.75
N ARG A 37 1.64 10.35 -16.46
CA ARG A 37 0.52 9.76 -15.73
C ARG A 37 0.44 10.23 -14.28
N LEU A 38 1.54 10.17 -13.53
CA LEU A 38 1.53 10.51 -12.11
C LEU A 38 1.45 12.02 -11.82
N SER A 39 1.66 12.88 -12.80
CA SER A 39 1.48 14.34 -12.62
C SER A 39 0.08 14.69 -12.10
N SER A 40 -0.96 14.03 -12.64
CA SER A 40 -2.35 14.25 -12.20
C SER A 40 -2.58 13.86 -10.74
N LEU A 41 -1.91 12.81 -10.26
CA LEU A 41 -1.96 12.37 -8.86
C LEU A 41 -1.39 13.46 -7.95
N PHE A 42 -0.15 13.88 -8.18
CA PHE A 42 0.53 14.79 -7.26
C PHE A 42 0.01 16.23 -7.34
N ASP A 43 -0.37 16.73 -8.51
CA ASP A 43 -1.00 18.05 -8.66
C ASP A 43 -2.30 18.15 -7.85
N ASP A 44 -3.12 17.10 -7.90
CA ASP A 44 -4.39 17.05 -7.19
C ASP A 44 -4.22 16.78 -5.69
N LEU A 45 -3.22 15.98 -5.28
CA LEU A 45 -2.86 15.83 -3.86
C LEU A 45 -2.43 17.16 -3.23
N GLN A 46 -1.57 17.93 -3.91
CA GLN A 46 -1.16 19.24 -3.43
C GLN A 46 -2.36 20.18 -3.25
N ALA A 47 -3.30 20.18 -4.22
CA ALA A 47 -4.52 20.97 -4.11
C ALA A 47 -5.39 20.53 -2.91
N LEU A 48 -5.55 19.22 -2.70
CA LEU A 48 -6.30 18.67 -1.57
C LEU A 48 -5.68 19.03 -0.23
N TRP A 49 -4.35 19.01 -0.10
CA TRP A 49 -3.71 19.37 1.16
C TRP A 49 -3.92 20.83 1.54
N GLN A 50 -4.07 21.72 0.55
CA GLN A 50 -4.42 23.12 0.80
C GLN A 50 -5.90 23.27 1.22
N GLU A 51 -6.78 22.41 0.73
CA GLU A 51 -8.23 22.46 1.01
C GLU A 51 -8.62 21.72 2.31
N GLU A 52 -8.18 20.48 2.47
CA GLU A 52 -8.56 19.59 3.57
C GLU A 52 -7.54 19.55 4.72
N GLY A 53 -6.36 20.14 4.51
CA GLY A 53 -5.23 20.12 5.45
C GLY A 53 -4.16 19.10 5.07
N GLN A 54 -2.91 19.39 5.46
CA GLN A 54 -1.79 18.49 5.21
C GLN A 54 -1.90 17.20 6.05
N PRO A 55 -1.61 16.03 5.45
CA PRO A 55 -1.55 14.77 6.18
C PRO A 55 -0.37 14.73 7.13
N ALA A 56 -0.46 13.91 8.17
CA ALA A 56 0.66 13.63 9.06
C ALA A 56 1.81 12.92 8.32
N PHE A 57 1.49 12.08 7.33
CA PHE A 57 2.47 11.38 6.49
C PHE A 57 1.84 10.79 5.21
N CYS A 58 2.70 10.32 4.31
CA CYS A 58 2.37 9.46 3.19
C CYS A 58 3.06 8.08 3.38
N VAL A 59 2.41 7.00 2.94
CA VAL A 59 2.93 5.64 3.05
C VAL A 59 2.74 4.88 1.73
N SER A 60 3.73 4.05 1.38
CA SER A 60 3.65 3.12 0.25
C SER A 60 4.19 1.77 0.73
N PRO A 61 3.37 0.69 0.76
CA PRO A 61 3.77 -0.57 1.39
C PRO A 61 4.77 -1.39 0.57
N GLY A 62 5.05 -1.03 -0.68
CA GLY A 62 6.04 -1.69 -1.53
C GLY A 62 5.95 -1.25 -2.99
N ASP A 63 6.78 -1.85 -3.85
CA ASP A 63 6.87 -1.63 -5.30
C ASP A 63 6.95 -0.14 -5.68
N LEU A 64 7.79 0.59 -4.97
CA LEU A 64 8.12 1.97 -5.29
C LEU A 64 8.90 2.05 -6.60
N ILE A 65 9.72 1.06 -6.88
CA ILE A 65 10.56 0.96 -8.07
C ILE A 65 10.23 -0.29 -8.88
N GLU A 66 10.48 -0.27 -10.18
CA GLU A 66 10.23 -1.43 -11.05
C GLU A 66 11.30 -2.52 -10.91
N THR A 67 12.55 -2.12 -10.64
CA THR A 67 13.67 -3.03 -10.35
C THR A 67 14.54 -2.38 -9.30
N CYS A 68 15.31 -3.17 -8.55
CA CYS A 68 16.19 -2.74 -7.47
C CYS A 68 17.45 -1.98 -7.94
N ALA A 69 17.49 -1.52 -9.19
CA ALA A 69 18.59 -0.75 -9.73
C ALA A 69 18.76 0.56 -8.93
N PRO A 70 19.98 0.93 -8.49
CA PRO A 70 20.20 2.14 -7.70
C PRO A 70 19.64 3.42 -8.35
N GLU A 71 19.71 3.52 -9.67
CA GLU A 71 19.15 4.63 -10.44
C GLU A 71 17.62 4.76 -10.33
N ASN A 72 16.90 3.64 -10.14
CA ASN A 72 15.46 3.69 -9.89
C ASN A 72 15.16 4.20 -8.49
N TYR A 73 15.94 3.79 -7.50
CA TYR A 73 15.83 4.28 -6.12
C TYR A 73 16.09 5.80 -6.05
N GLU A 74 17.16 6.27 -6.68
CA GLU A 74 17.49 7.71 -6.72
C GLU A 74 16.42 8.53 -7.45
N LEU A 75 15.90 8.00 -8.57
CA LEU A 75 14.78 8.61 -9.28
C LEU A 75 13.54 8.71 -8.37
N ALA A 76 13.13 7.60 -7.77
CA ALA A 76 11.95 7.54 -6.90
C ALA A 76 12.07 8.50 -5.72
N ARG A 77 13.23 8.47 -5.03
CA ARG A 77 13.50 9.34 -3.88
C ARG A 77 13.46 10.81 -4.27
N THR A 78 14.13 11.18 -5.36
CA THR A 78 14.16 12.58 -5.82
C THR A 78 12.77 13.06 -6.21
N ALA A 79 12.03 12.26 -6.98
CA ALA A 79 10.68 12.60 -7.41
C ALA A 79 9.72 12.74 -6.22
N LEU A 80 9.72 11.77 -5.30
CA LEU A 80 8.80 11.79 -4.17
C LEU A 80 9.11 12.91 -3.17
N LEU A 81 10.38 13.19 -2.89
CA LEU A 81 10.74 14.35 -2.05
C LEU A 81 10.29 15.67 -2.69
N ALA A 82 10.40 15.80 -4.01
CA ALA A 82 9.93 17.00 -4.69
C ALA A 82 8.40 17.14 -4.68
N GLN A 83 7.67 16.03 -4.71
CA GLN A 83 6.19 16.04 -4.76
C GLN A 83 5.51 16.12 -3.39
N LEU A 84 6.14 15.57 -2.35
CA LEU A 84 5.59 15.52 -0.99
C LEU A 84 6.01 16.72 -0.12
N ASP A 85 6.98 17.52 -0.58
CA ASP A 85 7.52 18.66 0.18
C ASP A 85 7.96 18.23 1.59
N ASP A 86 7.42 18.84 2.65
CA ASP A 86 7.73 18.50 4.04
C ASP A 86 6.94 17.28 4.60
N ILE A 87 6.04 16.67 3.82
CA ILE A 87 5.24 15.53 4.29
C ILE A 87 6.12 14.27 4.39
N PRO A 88 6.25 13.66 5.59
CA PRO A 88 7.06 12.46 5.76
C PRO A 88 6.57 11.30 4.90
N LEU A 89 7.51 10.63 4.22
CA LEU A 89 7.25 9.38 3.49
C LEU A 89 7.72 8.16 4.31
N TYR A 90 6.84 7.16 4.39
CA TYR A 90 7.14 5.84 4.96
C TYR A 90 7.09 4.78 3.85
N PRO A 91 8.25 4.44 3.26
CA PRO A 91 8.35 3.41 2.23
C PRO A 91 8.42 2.01 2.85
N GLY A 92 7.75 1.06 2.23
CA GLY A 92 7.88 -0.38 2.44
C GLY A 92 8.63 -1.05 1.29
N VAL A 93 8.86 -2.34 1.43
CA VAL A 93 9.43 -3.18 0.37
C VAL A 93 8.35 -4.10 -0.19
N GLY A 94 8.28 -4.19 -1.50
CA GLY A 94 7.53 -5.17 -2.27
C GLY A 94 8.47 -6.12 -3.02
N ASN A 95 7.92 -6.92 -3.92
CA ASN A 95 8.71 -7.88 -4.67
C ASN A 95 9.64 -7.21 -5.70
N HIS A 96 9.27 -6.04 -6.23
CA HIS A 96 10.10 -5.35 -7.22
C HIS A 96 11.37 -4.74 -6.62
N GLU A 97 11.39 -4.43 -5.32
CA GLU A 97 12.62 -4.09 -4.60
C GLU A 97 13.65 -5.23 -4.57
N TYR A 98 13.27 -6.46 -4.94
CA TYR A 98 14.14 -7.63 -5.08
C TYR A 98 14.42 -8.05 -6.53
N HIS A 99 13.85 -7.37 -7.53
CA HIS A 99 14.07 -7.68 -8.94
C HIS A 99 15.32 -6.96 -9.46
N ALA A 100 16.39 -7.66 -9.84
CA ALA A 100 17.53 -7.01 -10.51
C ALA A 100 17.18 -6.46 -11.89
N ALA A 101 17.98 -5.50 -12.35
CA ALA A 101 17.83 -4.86 -13.66
C ALA A 101 17.97 -5.82 -14.85
N ASP A 102 18.69 -6.93 -14.67
CA ASP A 102 19.05 -7.94 -15.68
C ASP A 102 18.58 -9.36 -15.31
N GLY A 103 17.86 -9.51 -14.20
CA GLY A 103 17.42 -10.80 -13.68
C GLY A 103 18.44 -11.55 -12.81
N GLU A 104 19.65 -11.00 -12.59
CA GLU A 104 20.62 -11.56 -11.64
C GLU A 104 20.24 -11.31 -10.17
N ASP A 105 21.03 -11.81 -9.22
CA ASP A 105 20.79 -11.68 -7.78
C ASP A 105 21.48 -10.41 -7.24
N PRO A 106 20.73 -9.38 -6.86
CA PRO A 106 21.30 -8.20 -6.23
C PRO A 106 21.61 -8.53 -4.76
N THR A 107 22.88 -8.85 -4.51
CA THR A 107 23.46 -9.11 -3.18
C THR A 107 23.23 -7.99 -2.13
N HIS A 108 22.69 -6.82 -2.52
CA HIS A 108 22.63 -5.60 -1.72
C HIS A 108 21.23 -4.94 -1.64
N THR A 109 20.12 -5.62 -1.97
CA THR A 109 18.76 -5.00 -2.02
C THR A 109 18.32 -4.35 -0.72
N ALA A 110 18.45 -5.05 0.39
CA ALA A 110 18.11 -4.53 1.71
C ALA A 110 18.99 -3.34 2.10
N GLU A 111 20.27 -3.39 1.74
CA GLU A 111 21.24 -2.33 2.02
C GLU A 111 20.98 -1.09 1.18
N THR A 112 20.68 -1.25 -0.11
CA THR A 112 20.30 -0.15 -1.01
C THR A 112 19.02 0.51 -0.51
N PHE A 113 17.97 -0.27 -0.20
CA PHE A 113 16.75 0.27 0.38
C PHE A 113 17.04 1.08 1.64
N THR A 114 17.82 0.51 2.57
CA THR A 114 18.15 1.16 3.84
C THR A 114 18.97 2.44 3.64
N ALA A 115 19.94 2.42 2.73
CA ALA A 115 20.76 3.58 2.40
C ALA A 115 19.95 4.71 1.75
N THR A 116 19.03 4.38 0.84
CA THR A 116 18.18 5.36 0.14
C THR A 116 17.17 6.01 1.09
N TRP A 117 16.49 5.20 1.90
CA TRP A 117 15.35 5.66 2.70
C TRP A 117 15.68 5.96 4.16
N GLY A 118 16.87 5.55 4.64
CA GLY A 118 17.25 5.70 6.05
C GLY A 118 16.38 4.88 6.99
N LYS A 119 15.78 3.78 6.51
CA LYS A 119 14.90 2.89 7.27
C LYS A 119 15.28 1.44 7.03
N PRO A 120 15.25 0.56 8.04
CA PRO A 120 15.37 -0.88 7.79
C PRO A 120 14.14 -1.36 6.99
N LEU A 121 14.19 -2.58 6.46
CA LEU A 121 13.04 -3.15 5.70
C LEU A 121 11.78 -3.27 6.55
N ARG A 122 11.96 -3.41 7.86
CA ARG A 122 10.89 -3.60 8.83
C ARG A 122 11.07 -2.66 10.02
N TYR A 123 10.06 -1.86 10.31
CA TYR A 123 10.15 -0.81 11.33
C TYR A 123 8.76 -0.38 11.81
N SER A 124 8.73 0.38 12.90
CA SER A 124 7.51 0.97 13.44
C SER A 124 7.74 2.44 13.81
N TRP A 125 6.65 3.20 13.88
CA TRP A 125 6.69 4.59 14.32
C TRP A 125 5.39 4.98 15.02
N GLU A 126 5.52 5.81 16.05
CA GLU A 126 4.38 6.38 16.77
C GLU A 126 3.91 7.66 16.09
N ILE A 127 2.59 7.86 16.05
CA ILE A 127 1.99 9.11 15.54
C ILE A 127 0.71 9.39 16.31
N GLU A 128 0.65 10.55 16.97
CA GLU A 128 -0.55 11.06 17.66
C GLU A 128 -1.34 10.00 18.46
N GLY A 129 -0.64 9.14 19.22
CA GLY A 129 -1.26 8.10 20.06
C GLY A 129 -1.60 6.78 19.34
N ALA A 130 -1.26 6.62 18.07
CA ALA A 130 -1.30 5.35 17.33
C ALA A 130 0.11 4.77 17.13
N ILE A 131 0.18 3.49 16.74
CA ILE A 131 1.40 2.81 16.27
C ILE A 131 1.22 2.39 14.82
N CYS A 132 2.18 2.72 13.97
CA CYS A 132 2.26 2.23 12.61
C CYS A 132 3.38 1.21 12.50
N ILE A 133 3.16 0.11 11.78
CA ILE A 133 4.07 -1.03 11.69
C ILE A 133 4.27 -1.39 10.21
N MET A 134 5.44 -1.10 9.65
CA MET A 134 5.84 -1.55 8.32
C MET A 134 6.47 -2.94 8.43
N LEU A 135 5.82 -3.92 7.81
CA LEU A 135 6.35 -5.27 7.65
C LEU A 135 7.15 -5.38 6.36
N ASP A 136 8.16 -6.23 6.37
CA ASP A 136 8.92 -6.56 5.17
C ASP A 136 8.19 -7.65 4.37
N TYR A 137 8.37 -7.58 3.06
CA TYR A 137 7.99 -8.62 2.12
C TYR A 137 9.11 -9.66 2.06
N PRO A 138 8.81 -10.97 2.06
CA PRO A 138 9.87 -11.97 2.00
C PRO A 138 10.61 -11.85 0.67
N ASN A 139 11.93 -11.96 0.70
CA ASN A 139 12.71 -12.01 -0.53
C ASN A 139 12.31 -13.26 -1.34
N PRO A 140 11.60 -13.12 -2.47
CA PRO A 140 11.06 -14.28 -3.21
C PRO A 140 12.16 -15.16 -3.79
N ARG A 141 13.40 -14.65 -3.88
CA ARG A 141 14.57 -15.40 -4.34
C ARG A 141 15.16 -16.34 -3.29
N THR A 142 14.89 -16.08 -2.01
CA THR A 142 15.33 -16.95 -0.91
C THR A 142 14.37 -18.11 -0.63
N LEU A 143 13.21 -18.10 -1.30
CA LEU A 143 12.19 -19.13 -1.15
C LEU A 143 12.53 -20.35 -2.02
N GLU A 144 12.23 -21.55 -1.52
CA GLU A 144 12.36 -22.79 -2.29
C GLU A 144 11.51 -22.75 -3.56
N ASP A 145 10.35 -22.12 -3.47
CA ASP A 145 9.47 -21.81 -4.60
C ASP A 145 9.15 -20.32 -4.62
N SER A 146 9.70 -19.61 -5.61
CA SER A 146 9.48 -18.17 -5.81
C SER A 146 8.02 -17.79 -6.07
N GLN A 147 7.15 -18.75 -6.38
CA GLN A 147 5.72 -18.54 -6.54
C GLN A 147 4.95 -18.65 -5.22
N ARG A 148 5.57 -19.10 -4.13
CA ARG A 148 4.89 -19.36 -2.85
C ARG A 148 5.52 -18.51 -1.77
N VAL A 149 4.85 -17.40 -1.48
CA VAL A 149 5.33 -16.36 -0.56
C VAL A 149 5.08 -16.82 0.89
N TYR A 150 6.02 -16.57 1.80
CA TYR A 150 5.85 -16.85 3.24
C TYR A 150 6.36 -15.69 4.07
N ILE A 151 5.62 -15.28 5.09
CA ILE A 151 6.09 -14.30 6.07
C ILE A 151 7.08 -14.98 7.01
N SER A 152 8.29 -14.41 7.12
CA SER A 152 9.36 -15.01 7.91
C SER A 152 9.00 -15.05 9.41
N GLN A 153 9.59 -15.98 10.16
CA GLN A 153 9.40 -16.02 11.61
C GLN A 153 9.89 -14.74 12.28
N GLU A 154 10.96 -14.12 11.77
CA GLU A 154 11.42 -12.83 12.26
C GLU A 154 10.34 -11.76 12.07
N THR A 155 9.72 -11.70 10.88
CA THR A 155 8.61 -10.80 10.52
C THR A 155 7.40 -10.99 11.44
N LEU A 156 7.01 -12.25 11.68
CA LEU A 156 5.90 -12.60 12.58
C LEU A 156 6.20 -12.21 14.04
N THR A 157 7.42 -12.48 14.52
CA THR A 157 7.81 -12.16 15.90
C THR A 157 7.72 -10.67 16.18
N PHE A 158 8.28 -9.80 15.34
CA PHE A 158 8.15 -8.36 15.64
C PHE A 158 6.79 -7.75 15.36
N LEU A 159 5.95 -8.36 14.50
CA LEU A 159 4.55 -7.98 14.46
C LEU A 159 3.90 -8.24 15.84
N ASP A 160 4.07 -9.45 16.37
CA ASP A 160 3.47 -9.85 17.65
C ASP A 160 4.03 -9.03 18.84
N ASP A 161 5.35 -8.84 18.87
CA ASP A 161 6.03 -8.06 19.91
C ASP A 161 5.65 -6.58 19.87
N THR A 162 5.64 -5.96 18.68
CA THR A 162 5.27 -4.54 18.55
C THR A 162 3.81 -4.32 18.94
N LEU A 163 2.90 -5.17 18.46
CA LEU A 163 1.49 -5.09 18.85
C LEU A 163 1.31 -5.29 20.36
N GLY A 164 2.08 -6.20 20.97
CA GLY A 164 2.08 -6.42 22.42
C GLY A 164 2.63 -5.24 23.22
N GLN A 165 3.70 -4.62 22.75
CA GLN A 165 4.30 -3.44 23.38
C GLN A 165 3.34 -2.24 23.39
N TYR A 166 2.54 -2.08 22.34
CA TYR A 166 1.62 -0.94 22.15
C TYR A 166 0.14 -1.34 22.28
N GLN A 167 -0.18 -2.33 23.13
CA GLN A 167 -1.53 -2.92 23.25
C GLN A 167 -2.67 -1.93 23.53
N ASP A 168 -2.37 -0.76 24.11
CA ASP A 168 -3.35 0.27 24.48
C ASP A 168 -3.54 1.34 23.38
N ARG A 169 -2.95 1.15 22.19
CA ARG A 169 -2.96 2.13 21.10
C ARG A 169 -3.39 1.49 19.79
N PRO A 170 -4.24 2.14 18.96
CA PRO A 170 -4.61 1.58 17.66
C PRO A 170 -3.37 1.37 16.81
N ALA A 171 -3.31 0.20 16.19
CA ALA A 171 -2.22 -0.23 15.33
C ALA A 171 -2.67 -0.30 13.87
N ILE A 172 -1.82 0.24 13.00
CA ILE A 172 -1.97 0.25 11.56
C ILE A 172 -0.78 -0.53 10.98
N VAL A 173 -1.06 -1.68 10.41
CA VAL A 173 -0.06 -2.60 9.87
C VAL A 173 0.02 -2.43 8.37
N PHE A 174 1.22 -2.38 7.82
CA PHE A 174 1.50 -2.29 6.40
C PHE A 174 2.33 -3.50 5.97
N LEU A 175 1.95 -4.14 4.87
CA LEU A 175 2.70 -5.22 4.23
C LEU A 175 2.37 -5.19 2.75
N HIS A 176 3.36 -5.33 1.86
CA HIS A 176 3.11 -5.26 0.42
C HIS A 176 2.06 -6.27 -0.08
N CYS A 177 2.18 -7.57 0.23
CA CYS A 177 1.13 -8.52 -0.16
C CYS A 177 -0.10 -8.48 0.76
N PRO A 178 -1.32 -8.61 0.20
CA PRO A 178 -2.51 -8.89 0.99
C PRO A 178 -2.44 -10.28 1.63
N LEU A 179 -3.25 -10.50 2.67
CA LEU A 179 -3.48 -11.85 3.16
C LEU A 179 -4.42 -12.60 2.22
N TYR A 180 -4.32 -13.93 2.23
CA TYR A 180 -5.14 -14.76 1.35
C TYR A 180 -6.62 -14.44 1.52
N ASN A 181 -7.31 -14.20 0.40
CA ASN A 181 -8.74 -13.88 0.30
C ASN A 181 -9.18 -12.54 0.95
N THR A 182 -8.26 -11.60 1.23
CA THR A 182 -8.64 -10.24 1.65
C THR A 182 -8.88 -9.29 0.49
N VAL A 183 -8.57 -9.67 -0.75
CA VAL A 183 -8.93 -8.99 -1.99
C VAL A 183 -9.23 -10.04 -3.07
N ARG A 184 -10.21 -9.78 -3.94
CA ARG A 184 -10.62 -10.70 -5.02
C ARG A 184 -10.67 -9.98 -6.36
N ASP A 185 -10.54 -10.75 -7.44
CA ASP A 185 -10.63 -10.26 -8.81
C ASP A 185 -12.01 -9.71 -9.18
N ARG A 186 -12.01 -8.72 -10.08
CA ARG A 186 -13.20 -8.20 -10.76
C ARG A 186 -13.68 -9.15 -11.84
N GLY A 187 -15.00 -9.30 -11.92
CA GLY A 187 -15.67 -10.03 -13.00
C GLY A 187 -15.27 -11.51 -13.02
N GLU A 188 -15.86 -12.31 -12.12
CA GLU A 188 -15.64 -13.75 -12.05
C GLU A 188 -15.72 -14.39 -13.46
N GLY A 189 -14.64 -15.06 -13.89
CA GLY A 189 -14.53 -15.69 -15.20
C GLY A 189 -14.04 -14.81 -16.36
N VAL A 190 -13.82 -13.50 -16.14
CA VAL A 190 -13.42 -12.54 -17.19
C VAL A 190 -11.92 -12.17 -17.13
N LYS A 191 -11.16 -12.65 -16.12
CA LYS A 191 -9.72 -12.38 -15.93
C LYS A 191 -9.35 -10.89 -16.09
N ARG A 192 -10.05 -10.02 -15.35
CA ARG A 192 -9.76 -8.58 -15.36
C ARG A 192 -8.55 -8.22 -14.51
N ASP A 193 -8.21 -9.03 -13.52
CA ASP A 193 -7.10 -8.83 -12.60
C ASP A 193 -6.17 -10.06 -12.61
N TYR A 194 -5.03 -9.97 -11.94
CA TYR A 194 -3.95 -10.96 -11.97
C TYR A 194 -4.22 -12.25 -11.18
N ASN A 195 -5.48 -12.58 -10.85
CA ASN A 195 -5.82 -13.71 -9.98
C ASN A 195 -5.20 -13.57 -8.58
N SER A 196 -5.77 -12.65 -7.80
CA SER A 196 -5.30 -12.29 -6.46
C SER A 196 -5.26 -13.45 -5.44
N LEU A 197 -5.76 -14.63 -5.80
CA LEU A 197 -5.75 -15.85 -4.98
C LEU A 197 -4.64 -16.84 -5.37
N GLU A 198 -3.79 -16.53 -6.35
CA GLU A 198 -2.61 -17.34 -6.64
C GLU A 198 -1.55 -17.21 -5.54
N HIS A 199 -0.73 -18.25 -5.39
CA HIS A 199 0.30 -18.38 -4.34
C HIS A 199 1.27 -17.19 -4.26
N PHE A 200 1.48 -16.48 -5.36
CA PHE A 200 2.38 -15.33 -5.43
C PHE A 200 1.79 -14.05 -4.81
N PHE A 201 0.47 -13.93 -4.76
CA PHE A 201 -0.21 -12.71 -4.33
C PHE A 201 -0.48 -12.64 -2.83
N ALA A 202 -0.43 -13.77 -2.14
CA ALA A 202 -0.68 -13.83 -0.70
C ALA A 202 0.25 -14.83 -0.04
N PRO A 203 0.69 -14.56 1.22
CA PRO A 203 1.55 -15.49 1.91
C PRO A 203 0.80 -16.78 2.26
N GLU A 204 1.44 -17.92 2.03
CA GLU A 204 0.91 -19.26 2.35
C GLU A 204 0.59 -19.40 3.85
N ASN A 205 1.36 -18.73 4.71
CA ASN A 205 1.13 -18.66 6.15
C ASN A 205 0.26 -17.47 6.58
N SER A 206 -0.64 -16.99 5.72
CA SER A 206 -1.64 -15.95 6.05
C SER A 206 -2.44 -16.25 7.34
N ALA A 207 -2.66 -17.53 7.67
CA ALA A 207 -3.35 -17.94 8.88
C ALA A 207 -2.57 -17.60 10.16
N GLU A 208 -1.23 -17.63 10.11
CA GLU A 208 -0.38 -17.27 11.26
C GLU A 208 -0.43 -15.77 11.54
N VAL A 209 -0.43 -14.95 10.49
CA VAL A 209 -0.65 -13.50 10.60
C VAL A 209 -2.02 -13.23 11.22
N ARG A 210 -3.09 -13.82 10.67
CA ARG A 210 -4.45 -13.69 11.26
C ARG A 210 -4.50 -14.13 12.72
N ALA A 211 -3.78 -15.19 13.09
CA ALA A 211 -3.73 -15.64 14.47
C ALA A 211 -3.07 -14.61 15.40
N ILE A 212 -2.03 -13.89 14.95
CA ILE A 212 -1.44 -12.77 15.70
C ILE A 212 -2.47 -11.64 15.83
N LEU A 213 -3.06 -11.20 14.73
CA LEU A 213 -4.05 -10.12 14.73
C LEU A 213 -5.25 -10.45 15.65
N ALA A 214 -5.75 -11.68 15.62
CA ALA A 214 -6.84 -12.13 16.50
C ALA A 214 -6.51 -12.04 18.00
N ARG A 215 -5.24 -12.22 18.39
CA ARG A 215 -4.80 -12.08 19.80
C ARG A 215 -4.55 -10.64 20.22
N ARG A 216 -4.30 -9.75 19.25
CA ARG A 216 -3.86 -8.36 19.47
C ARG A 216 -4.99 -7.39 19.10
N LYS A 217 -5.83 -7.07 20.08
CA LYS A 217 -7.06 -6.24 19.90
C LYS A 217 -6.81 -4.85 19.33
N ASN A 218 -5.59 -4.35 19.49
CA ASN A 218 -5.19 -3.08 18.93
C ASN A 218 -4.92 -3.12 17.42
N ALA A 219 -4.87 -4.28 16.77
CA ALA A 219 -4.68 -4.39 15.32
C ALA A 219 -5.94 -3.97 14.55
N CYS A 220 -6.05 -2.68 14.23
CA CYS A 220 -7.25 -2.10 13.65
C CYS A 220 -7.27 -2.17 12.12
N LEU A 221 -6.16 -1.81 11.48
CA LEU A 221 -6.02 -1.75 10.02
C LEU A 221 -4.84 -2.58 9.54
N PHE A 222 -5.00 -3.27 8.42
CA PHE A 222 -3.96 -3.97 7.68
C PHE A 222 -3.99 -3.53 6.22
N ILE A 223 -2.95 -2.83 5.77
CA ILE A 223 -2.91 -2.14 4.47
C ILE A 223 -1.84 -2.80 3.59
N SER A 224 -2.23 -3.13 2.37
CA SER A 224 -1.42 -3.87 1.38
C SER A 224 -1.51 -3.26 -0.02
N GLY A 225 -0.81 -3.83 -1.00
CA GLY A 225 -0.78 -3.44 -2.42
C GLY A 225 -0.67 -4.69 -3.31
N HIS A 226 0.33 -4.74 -4.22
CA HIS A 226 0.81 -5.93 -4.94
C HIS A 226 -0.10 -6.51 -6.02
N THR A 227 -1.42 -6.54 -5.81
CA THR A 227 -2.32 -7.26 -6.72
C THR A 227 -2.66 -6.48 -7.99
N HIS A 228 -2.36 -5.18 -8.03
CA HIS A 228 -2.79 -4.27 -9.10
C HIS A 228 -4.29 -4.39 -9.41
N SER A 229 -5.09 -4.78 -8.41
CA SER A 229 -6.53 -4.93 -8.57
C SER A 229 -7.15 -3.57 -8.86
N GLY A 230 -7.99 -3.49 -9.89
CA GLY A 230 -8.57 -2.21 -10.30
C GLY A 230 -9.75 -1.76 -9.42
N TRP A 231 -10.35 -0.62 -9.80
CA TRP A 231 -11.51 -0.07 -9.10
C TRP A 231 -12.66 -1.08 -9.12
N GLU A 232 -13.39 -1.17 -8.01
CA GLU A 232 -14.47 -2.15 -7.77
C GLU A 232 -14.02 -3.61 -7.56
N ALA A 233 -12.72 -3.87 -7.38
CA ALA A 233 -12.26 -5.17 -6.90
C ALA A 233 -13.00 -5.56 -5.62
N PRO A 234 -13.66 -6.73 -5.56
CA PRO A 234 -14.29 -7.17 -4.34
C PRO A 234 -13.28 -7.26 -3.20
N ASN A 235 -13.72 -6.86 -2.02
CA ASN A 235 -12.88 -6.80 -0.81
C ASN A 235 -11.68 -5.83 -0.90
N LEU A 236 -11.66 -4.85 -1.82
CA LEU A 236 -10.64 -3.78 -1.79
C LEU A 236 -10.50 -3.13 -0.40
N VAL A 237 -11.63 -3.04 0.31
CA VAL A 237 -11.70 -2.83 1.77
C VAL A 237 -12.66 -3.88 2.34
N VAL A 238 -12.20 -4.69 3.30
CA VAL A 238 -13.02 -5.71 3.98
C VAL A 238 -12.69 -5.78 5.46
N THR A 239 -13.70 -5.89 6.31
CA THR A 239 -13.53 -6.09 7.75
C THR A 239 -13.80 -7.56 8.08
N GLU A 240 -12.82 -8.21 8.72
CA GLU A 240 -12.98 -9.54 9.30
C GLU A 240 -13.14 -9.42 10.81
N GLN A 241 -13.95 -10.29 11.40
CA GLN A 241 -14.00 -10.47 12.85
C GLN A 241 -12.91 -11.47 13.24
N LEU A 242 -11.84 -11.01 13.87
CA LEU A 242 -10.70 -11.84 14.28
C LEU A 242 -10.68 -11.95 15.82
N GLY A 243 -10.99 -13.14 16.34
CA GLY A 243 -11.23 -13.29 17.77
C GLY A 243 -12.48 -12.54 18.20
N ASP A 244 -12.36 -11.60 19.13
CA ASP A 244 -13.46 -10.79 19.66
C ASP A 244 -13.45 -9.32 19.20
N HIS A 245 -12.58 -8.96 18.24
CA HIS A 245 -12.49 -7.61 17.67
C HIS A 245 -12.43 -7.60 16.13
N PRO A 246 -12.82 -6.50 15.48
CA PRO A 246 -12.72 -6.36 14.03
C PRO A 246 -11.32 -5.87 13.61
N THR A 247 -10.81 -6.43 12.52
CA THR A 247 -9.65 -5.89 11.78
C THR A 247 -10.07 -5.62 10.34
N THR A 248 -9.75 -4.44 9.83
CA THR A 248 -10.03 -4.07 8.44
C THR A 248 -8.80 -4.24 7.58
N PHE A 249 -8.94 -5.02 6.50
CA PHE A 249 -7.95 -5.21 5.46
C PHE A 249 -8.24 -4.26 4.29
N ILE A 250 -7.18 -3.64 3.78
CA ILE A 250 -7.21 -2.71 2.66
C ILE A 250 -6.15 -3.14 1.66
N ASN A 251 -6.52 -3.23 0.40
CA ASN A 251 -5.60 -3.40 -0.70
C ASN A 251 -5.56 -2.09 -1.50
N LEU A 252 -4.45 -1.37 -1.41
CA LEU A 252 -4.20 -0.19 -2.22
C LEU A 252 -4.13 -0.58 -3.69
N MET A 253 -4.65 0.30 -4.53
CA MET A 253 -4.54 0.19 -5.97
C MET A 253 -3.25 0.90 -6.43
N SER A 254 -2.69 0.45 -7.54
CA SER A 254 -1.57 1.14 -8.19
C SER A 254 -2.06 2.35 -9.00
N PRO A 255 -1.50 3.55 -8.81
CA PRO A 255 -1.68 4.68 -9.73
C PRO A 255 -0.90 4.52 -11.01
N TRP A 256 0.10 3.65 -11.04
CA TRP A 256 0.82 3.38 -12.27
C TRP A 256 -0.01 2.55 -13.23
N TYR A 257 -0.57 1.41 -12.81
CA TYR A 257 -1.51 0.63 -13.64
C TYR A 257 -2.29 -0.39 -12.83
N THR A 258 -3.50 -0.72 -13.24
CA THR A 258 -4.28 -1.83 -12.65
C THR A 258 -4.77 -2.78 -13.73
N GLY A 259 -5.10 -4.00 -13.35
CA GLY A 259 -5.71 -4.99 -14.24
C GLY A 259 -4.74 -5.82 -15.07
N TYR A 260 -5.18 -7.01 -15.45
CA TYR A 260 -4.43 -7.98 -16.21
C TYR A 260 -4.21 -7.53 -17.66
N HIS A 261 -2.96 -7.65 -18.15
CA HIS A 261 -2.55 -7.19 -19.49
C HIS A 261 -2.74 -5.69 -19.76
N LYS A 262 -2.84 -4.89 -18.70
CA LYS A 262 -2.86 -3.43 -18.73
C LYS A 262 -1.51 -2.86 -18.29
N GLY A 263 -1.39 -1.54 -18.35
CA GLY A 263 -0.19 -0.82 -17.96
C GLY A 263 0.82 -0.66 -19.09
N PRO A 264 2.09 -0.36 -18.74
CA PRO A 264 3.14 -0.09 -19.72
C PRO A 264 3.61 -1.36 -20.43
N VAL A 265 3.80 -1.27 -21.74
CA VAL A 265 4.54 -2.25 -22.53
C VAL A 265 5.74 -1.55 -23.14
N LEU A 266 6.93 -1.87 -22.62
CA LEU A 266 8.20 -1.36 -23.14
C LEU A 266 8.56 -2.09 -24.44
N SER A 267 9.00 -1.36 -25.48
CA SER A 267 9.52 -1.96 -26.71
C SER A 267 10.86 -2.67 -26.46
N ASP A 268 11.21 -3.67 -27.30
CA ASP A 268 12.44 -4.47 -27.14
C ASP A 268 13.73 -3.63 -27.16
N ASP A 269 13.72 -2.47 -27.84
CA ASP A 269 14.83 -1.51 -27.89
C ASP A 269 14.82 -0.50 -26.72
N HIS A 270 13.85 -0.63 -25.82
CA HIS A 270 13.58 0.24 -24.67
C HIS A 270 13.38 1.74 -25.03
N GLN A 271 13.09 2.05 -26.31
CA GLN A 271 12.93 3.43 -26.78
C GLN A 271 11.51 3.97 -26.67
N THR A 272 10.50 3.09 -26.52
CA THR A 272 9.10 3.50 -26.47
C THR A 272 8.32 2.71 -25.44
N VAL A 273 7.30 3.33 -24.84
CA VAL A 273 6.33 2.67 -23.99
C VAL A 273 4.94 2.83 -24.61
N ASN A 274 4.26 1.70 -24.83
CA ASN A 274 2.85 1.69 -25.17
C ASN A 274 2.04 1.44 -23.90
N TYR A 275 1.37 2.47 -23.39
CA TYR A 275 0.56 2.37 -22.18
C TYR A 275 -0.88 1.95 -22.51
N ARG A 276 -1.35 0.88 -21.86
CA ARG A 276 -2.70 0.34 -22.03
C ARG A 276 -3.51 0.58 -20.76
N PRO A 277 -4.41 1.57 -20.72
CA PRO A 277 -5.17 1.83 -19.52
C PRO A 277 -6.15 0.70 -19.20
N ASP A 278 -6.45 0.56 -17.92
CA ASP A 278 -7.58 -0.25 -17.47
C ASP A 278 -8.91 0.45 -17.81
N ASP A 279 -10.03 -0.23 -17.58
CA ASP A 279 -11.37 0.32 -17.72
C ASP A 279 -12.18 0.11 -16.43
N PRO A 280 -12.56 1.16 -15.68
CA PRO A 280 -12.20 2.56 -15.90
C PRO A 280 -10.70 2.82 -15.66
N ASP A 281 -10.15 3.82 -16.34
CA ASP A 281 -8.78 4.29 -16.14
C ASP A 281 -8.70 5.20 -14.91
N VAL A 282 -8.46 4.59 -13.74
CA VAL A 282 -8.36 5.29 -12.45
C VAL A 282 -6.90 5.54 -12.10
N ILE A 283 -6.61 6.74 -11.61
CA ILE A 283 -5.34 7.08 -10.95
C ILE A 283 -5.67 7.27 -9.47
N PRO A 284 -5.50 6.23 -8.62
CA PRO A 284 -5.99 6.23 -7.26
C PRO A 284 -4.96 6.68 -6.23
N SER A 285 -5.44 7.25 -5.14
CA SER A 285 -4.80 7.13 -3.83
C SER A 285 -5.85 7.03 -2.73
N PHE A 286 -5.42 6.66 -1.53
CA PHE A 286 -6.31 6.46 -0.39
C PHE A 286 -6.01 7.48 0.71
N SER A 287 -7.05 8.16 1.18
CA SER A 287 -7.01 9.03 2.35
C SER A 287 -7.57 8.29 3.56
N PHE A 288 -6.82 8.32 4.66
CA PHE A 288 -7.20 7.72 5.92
C PHE A 288 -7.33 8.81 6.96
N GLN A 289 -8.51 8.93 7.57
CA GLN A 289 -8.77 9.80 8.71
C GLN A 289 -8.97 8.92 9.94
N ILE A 290 -8.08 9.03 10.91
CA ILE A 290 -8.05 8.16 12.08
C ILE A 290 -8.72 8.85 13.25
N TYR A 291 -9.71 8.20 13.84
CA TYR A 291 -10.41 8.64 15.05
C TYR A 291 -10.09 7.66 16.19
N ALA A 292 -10.54 8.00 17.40
CA ALA A 292 -10.33 7.13 18.57
C ALA A 292 -11.04 5.77 18.42
N ASP A 293 -12.18 5.74 17.75
CA ASP A 293 -13.08 4.57 17.69
C ASP A 293 -13.31 4.03 16.27
N ARG A 294 -12.69 4.64 15.25
CA ARG A 294 -12.89 4.26 13.84
C ARG A 294 -11.82 4.86 12.93
N ALA A 295 -11.84 4.42 11.67
CA ALA A 295 -11.24 5.14 10.56
C ALA A 295 -12.29 5.49 9.50
N SER A 296 -12.16 6.67 8.87
CA SER A 296 -12.75 6.95 7.56
C SER A 296 -11.68 6.74 6.49
N ILE A 297 -11.98 5.88 5.53
CA ILE A 297 -11.09 5.50 4.44
C ILE A 297 -11.76 5.97 3.15
N ARG A 298 -11.09 6.82 2.37
CA ARG A 298 -11.62 7.33 1.11
C ARG A 298 -10.67 6.99 -0.02
N VAL A 299 -11.20 6.57 -1.16
CA VAL A 299 -10.42 6.39 -2.39
C VAL A 299 -10.75 7.52 -3.36
N ARG A 300 -9.70 8.14 -3.90
CA ARG A 300 -9.81 9.25 -4.84
C ARG A 300 -9.35 8.82 -6.21
N ASP A 301 -10.09 9.19 -7.24
CA ASP A 301 -9.57 9.20 -8.60
C ASP A 301 -9.06 10.60 -8.94
N HIS A 302 -7.75 10.72 -9.14
CA HIS A 302 -7.09 11.98 -9.42
C HIS A 302 -7.29 12.47 -10.86
N ASN A 303 -7.66 11.57 -11.78
CA ASN A 303 -8.00 11.96 -13.14
C ASN A 303 -9.34 12.72 -13.18
N SER A 304 -10.37 12.20 -12.49
CA SER A 304 -11.66 12.88 -12.36
C SER A 304 -11.73 13.86 -11.18
N ARG A 305 -10.70 13.92 -10.34
CA ARG A 305 -10.63 14.72 -9.10
C ARG A 305 -11.81 14.48 -8.16
N SER A 306 -12.24 13.23 -8.07
CA SER A 306 -13.45 12.86 -7.33
C SER A 306 -13.18 11.74 -6.30
N TRP A 307 -13.86 11.82 -5.17
CA TRP A 307 -13.92 10.73 -4.20
C TRP A 307 -14.83 9.64 -4.77
N LEU A 308 -14.29 8.46 -5.04
CA LEU A 308 -15.06 7.35 -5.60
C LEU A 308 -15.90 6.67 -4.54
N LYS A 309 -15.37 6.55 -3.31
CA LYS A 309 -16.06 5.91 -2.17
C LYS A 309 -15.42 6.27 -0.84
N GLU A 310 -16.23 6.21 0.20
CA GLU A 310 -15.83 6.29 1.60
C GLU A 310 -16.29 5.03 2.35
N TRP A 311 -15.43 4.50 3.21
CA TRP A 311 -15.74 3.46 4.17
C TRP A 311 -15.48 3.99 5.58
N ASN A 312 -16.45 3.82 6.48
CA ASN A 312 -16.27 4.09 7.90
C ASN A 312 -16.18 2.75 8.62
N VAL A 313 -14.99 2.44 9.17
CA VAL A 313 -14.70 1.12 9.76
C VAL A 313 -14.41 1.25 11.25
N PRO A 314 -15.03 0.41 12.10
CA PRO A 314 -14.90 0.54 13.54
C PRO A 314 -13.54 0.04 14.02
N PHE A 315 -13.03 0.68 15.06
CA PHE A 315 -11.97 0.14 15.92
C PHE A 315 -12.60 -0.48 17.16
N HIS A 316 -11.89 -1.41 17.77
CA HIS A 316 -12.27 -1.98 19.05
C HIS A 316 -11.12 -1.80 20.04
N LEU A 317 -11.05 -0.60 20.59
CA LEU A 317 -10.17 -0.30 21.71
C LEU A 317 -11.00 -0.44 22.99
N ALA A 318 -10.46 -1.17 23.97
CA ALA A 318 -11.07 -1.40 25.27
C ALA A 318 -10.97 -0.16 26.17
#